data_AF-A0A380MPL0-F1
#
_entry.id   AF-A0A380MPL0-F1
#
_cell.length_a   1.000
_cell.length_b   1.000
_cell.length_c   1.000
_cell.angle_alpha   90.00
_cell.angle_beta   90.00
_cell.angle_gamma   90.00
#
_symmetry.space_group_name_H-M   'P 1'
#
loop_
_entity.id
_entity.type
_entity.pdbx_description
1 polymer ?
#
loop_
_entity_poly.entity_id
_entity_poly.type
_entity_poly.pdbx_seq_one_letter_code
_entity_poly.pdbx_strand_id
1 'polypeptide(L)'
;MSRVATTWNAQAGGAGATSKYVNSVALDGSTGLITITYNGSEVGLSANQTITLTPWVRTASSGGVALATALASDDTGVLDWGCSSETNAAATAQGITIATAGSVPSRFAPASCR
;
A
#
# COMPACT_ATOMS: atom_id res chain seq x y z
N MET A 1 1.40 15.06 3.85
CA MET A 1 0.90 14.28 2.70
C MET A 1 -0.60 14.44 2.44
N SER A 2 -1.38 14.93 3.40
CA SER A 2 -2.85 15.08 3.29
C SER A 2 -3.34 15.68 1.97
N ARG A 3 -2.76 16.79 1.49
CA ARG A 3 -3.20 17.42 0.22
C ARG A 3 -3.07 16.52 -1.00
N VAL A 4 -2.00 15.72 -1.08
CA VAL A 4 -1.79 14.76 -2.19
C VAL A 4 -2.84 13.66 -2.11
N ALA A 5 -3.04 13.07 -0.92
CA ALA A 5 -4.05 12.05 -0.71
C ALA A 5 -5.48 12.56 -0.99
N THR A 6 -5.82 13.77 -0.55
CA THR A 6 -7.12 14.40 -0.85
C THR A 6 -7.33 14.56 -2.35
N THR A 7 -6.33 15.08 -3.06
CA THR A 7 -6.42 15.28 -4.51
C THR A 7 -6.56 13.94 -5.24
N TRP A 8 -5.73 12.96 -4.89
CA TRP A 8 -5.78 11.62 -5.48
C TRP A 8 -7.12 10.94 -5.21
N ASN A 9 -7.55 10.87 -3.95
CA ASN A 9 -8.77 10.16 -3.56
C ASN A 9 -10.03 10.79 -4.14
N ALA A 10 -10.06 12.10 -4.40
CA ALA A 10 -11.21 12.78 -4.99
C ALA A 10 -11.51 12.37 -6.45
N GLN A 11 -10.52 11.77 -7.13
CA GLN A 11 -10.67 11.29 -8.50
C GLN A 11 -11.62 10.08 -8.57
N ALA A 12 -12.09 9.77 -9.77
CA ALA A 12 -12.95 8.60 -10.03
C ALA A 12 -14.15 8.50 -9.06
N GLY A 13 -14.79 9.63 -8.75
CA GLY A 13 -15.95 9.68 -7.84
C GLY A 13 -15.63 9.37 -6.38
N GLY A 14 -14.39 9.61 -5.93
CA GLY A 14 -13.97 9.33 -4.55
C GLY A 14 -13.20 8.02 -4.39
N ALA A 15 -12.96 7.27 -5.47
CA ALA A 15 -12.31 5.96 -5.45
C ALA A 15 -10.79 6.03 -5.73
N GLY A 16 -10.27 7.22 -6.03
CA GLY A 16 -8.88 7.41 -6.47
C GLY A 16 -8.63 6.93 -7.89
N ALA A 17 -8.56 5.62 -8.08
CA ALA A 17 -8.50 5.00 -9.39
C ALA A 17 -9.35 3.74 -9.46
N THR A 18 -9.93 3.48 -10.64
CA THR A 18 -10.83 2.34 -10.87
C THR A 18 -10.51 1.66 -12.20
N SER A 19 -10.84 0.38 -12.31
CA SER A 19 -10.82 -0.35 -13.58
C SER A 19 -11.89 -1.45 -13.55
N LYS A 20 -11.98 -2.26 -14.60
CA LYS A 20 -12.82 -3.47 -14.59
C LYS A 20 -12.52 -4.37 -13.36
N TYR A 21 -11.25 -4.48 -12.96
CA TYR A 21 -10.80 -5.42 -11.94
C TYR A 21 -10.56 -4.78 -10.56
N VAL A 22 -10.62 -3.45 -10.46
CA VAL A 22 -10.27 -2.69 -9.27
C VAL A 22 -11.38 -1.69 -8.96
N ASN A 23 -11.97 -1.84 -7.77
CA ASN A 23 -13.00 -0.96 -7.25
C ASN A 23 -12.43 0.37 -6.73
N SER A 24 -11.22 0.36 -6.15
CA SER A 24 -10.56 1.59 -5.70
C SER A 24 -9.05 1.44 -5.52
N VAL A 25 -8.35 2.57 -5.58
CA VAL A 25 -6.96 2.73 -5.14
C VAL A 25 -6.92 3.98 -4.26
N ALA A 26 -6.91 3.80 -2.94
CA ALA A 26 -6.99 4.90 -1.99
C ALA A 26 -5.64 5.14 -1.30
N LEU A 27 -5.29 6.41 -1.10
CA LEU A 27 -4.12 6.83 -0.33
C LEU A 27 -4.54 7.31 1.06
N ASP A 28 -3.91 6.79 2.10
CA ASP A 28 -4.03 7.35 3.45
C ASP A 28 -3.21 8.65 3.57
N GLY A 29 -3.86 9.74 3.99
CA GLY A 29 -3.24 11.07 4.04
C GLY A 29 -2.23 11.28 5.17
N SER A 30 -2.18 10.37 6.15
CA SER A 30 -1.30 10.45 7.32
C SER A 30 -0.07 9.56 7.17
N THR A 31 -0.24 8.36 6.62
CA THR A 31 0.79 7.32 6.50
C THR A 31 1.33 7.16 5.08
N GLY A 32 0.54 7.52 4.07
CA GLY A 32 0.82 7.22 2.66
C GLY A 32 0.56 5.77 2.26
N LEU A 33 -0.03 4.96 3.15
CA LEU A 33 -0.47 3.61 2.80
C LEU A 33 -1.39 3.67 1.59
N ILE A 34 -1.10 2.86 0.58
CA ILE A 34 -1.99 2.66 -0.56
C ILE A 34 -2.79 1.38 -0.33
N THR A 35 -4.11 1.47 -0.44
CA THR A 35 -5.00 0.30 -0.39
C THR A 35 -5.68 0.13 -1.74
N ILE A 36 -5.44 -1.01 -2.37
CA ILE A 36 -6.06 -1.41 -3.62
C ILE A 36 -7.21 -2.36 -3.26
N THR A 37 -8.44 -2.02 -3.63
CA THR A 37 -9.62 -2.87 -3.42
C THR A 37 -10.04 -3.50 -4.73
N TYR A 38 -10.01 -4.83 -4.80
CA TYR A 38 -10.36 -5.55 -6.03
C TYR A 38 -11.86 -5.72 -6.20
N ASN A 39 -12.30 -5.75 -7.45
CA ASN A 39 -13.62 -6.19 -7.83
C ASN A 39 -13.68 -7.72 -7.77
N GLY A 40 -14.13 -8.28 -6.64
CA GLY A 40 -14.11 -9.72 -6.38
C GLY A 40 -14.71 -10.58 -7.50
N SER A 41 -15.86 -10.17 -8.07
CA SER A 41 -16.52 -10.96 -9.13
C SER A 41 -15.72 -11.01 -10.42
N GLU A 42 -14.94 -9.98 -10.72
CA GLU A 42 -14.15 -9.88 -11.96
C GLU A 42 -12.77 -10.55 -11.83
N VAL A 43 -12.27 -10.75 -10.60
CA VAL A 43 -10.98 -11.40 -10.34
C VAL A 43 -11.08 -12.78 -9.68
N GLY A 44 -12.31 -13.28 -9.47
CA GLY A 44 -12.53 -14.60 -8.86
C GLY A 44 -12.21 -14.66 -7.36
N LEU A 45 -12.39 -13.54 -6.66
CA LEU A 45 -12.20 -13.42 -5.22
C LEU A 45 -13.52 -13.11 -4.50
N SER A 46 -13.53 -13.22 -3.17
CA SER A 46 -14.61 -12.63 -2.37
C SER A 46 -14.64 -11.10 -2.53
N ALA A 47 -15.76 -10.47 -2.19
CA ALA A 47 -15.90 -9.03 -2.31
C ALA A 47 -14.89 -8.28 -1.42
N ASN A 48 -14.42 -7.12 -1.91
CA ASN A 48 -13.59 -6.16 -1.17
C ASN A 48 -12.26 -6.72 -0.65
N GLN A 49 -11.67 -7.67 -1.36
CA GLN A 49 -10.32 -8.16 -1.06
C GLN A 49 -9.27 -7.11 -1.43
N THR A 50 -8.21 -6.98 -0.63
CA THR A 50 -7.24 -5.90 -0.76
C THR A 50 -5.79 -6.36 -0.87
N ILE A 51 -5.02 -5.57 -1.61
CA ILE A 51 -3.55 -5.52 -1.50
C ILE A 51 -3.20 -4.15 -0.93
N THR A 52 -2.24 -4.10 -0.02
CA THR A 52 -1.71 -2.83 0.52
C THR A 52 -0.27 -2.62 0.10
N LEU A 53 0.11 -1.36 -0.11
CA LEU A 53 1.49 -0.93 -0.35
C LEU A 53 1.90 0.03 0.76
N THR A 54 2.80 -0.41 1.63
CA THR A 54 3.36 0.36 2.73
C THR A 54 4.58 1.15 2.25
N PRO A 55 4.56 2.49 2.29
CA PRO A 55 5.72 3.29 1.90
C PRO A 55 6.82 3.25 2.97
N TRP A 56 8.06 3.10 2.53
CA TRP A 56 9.24 2.95 3.39
C TRP A 56 10.39 3.79 2.87
N VAL A 57 10.95 4.66 3.70
CA VAL A 57 12.07 5.52 3.32
C VAL A 57 13.37 4.86 3.78
N ARG A 58 14.27 4.58 2.83
CA ARG A 58 15.63 4.12 3.10
C ARG A 58 16.49 5.33 3.44
N THR A 59 16.80 5.49 4.73
CA THR A 59 17.66 6.58 5.21
C THR A 59 19.09 6.08 5.41
N ALA A 60 20.06 6.98 5.42
CA ALA A 60 21.46 6.62 5.70
C ALA A 60 21.69 6.18 7.16
N SER A 61 20.77 6.53 8.07
CA SER A 61 20.89 6.36 9.53
C SER A 61 20.19 5.10 10.06
N SER A 62 19.24 4.54 9.31
CA SER A 62 18.45 3.39 9.73
C SER A 62 18.08 2.58 8.49
N GLY A 63 18.16 1.24 8.55
CA GLY A 63 17.87 0.35 7.41
C GLY A 63 16.52 0.60 6.70
N GLY A 64 15.65 1.38 7.35
CA GLY A 64 14.70 2.33 6.79
C GLY A 64 13.64 2.67 7.84
N VAL A 65 12.71 3.56 7.52
CA VAL A 65 11.60 3.95 8.40
C VAL A 65 10.31 4.15 7.61
N ALA A 66 9.17 4.10 8.29
CA ALA A 66 7.88 4.44 7.67
C ALA A 66 7.90 5.89 7.16
N LEU A 67 7.22 6.15 6.03
CA LEU A 67 7.21 7.47 5.40
C LEU A 67 6.72 8.59 6.33
N ALA A 68 5.70 8.34 7.15
CA ALA A 68 5.22 9.32 8.12
C ALA A 68 6.31 9.72 9.14
N THR A 69 7.10 8.75 9.59
CA THR A 69 8.22 8.99 10.51
C THR A 69 9.34 9.76 9.82
N ALA A 70 9.70 9.36 8.60
CA ALA A 70 10.73 10.06 7.82
C ALA A 70 10.40 11.55 7.65
N LEU A 71 9.16 11.85 7.27
CA LEU A 71 8.70 13.23 7.08
C LEU A 71 8.63 14.03 8.39
N ALA A 72 8.30 13.38 9.51
CA ALA A 72 8.27 14.03 10.82
C ALA A 72 9.69 14.38 11.31
N SER A 73 10.69 13.58 10.92
CA SER A 73 12.10 13.77 11.27
C SER A 73 12.91 14.54 10.22
N ASP A 74 12.29 14.99 9.13
CA ASP A 74 12.95 15.59 7.95
C ASP A 74 14.04 14.68 7.33
N ASP A 75 13.89 13.37 7.49
CA ASP A 75 14.78 12.38 6.91
C ASP A 75 14.42 12.16 5.43
N THR A 76 15.41 12.37 4.56
CA THR A 76 15.28 12.12 3.11
C THR A 76 15.98 10.83 2.71
N GLY A 77 15.47 10.20 1.65
CA GLY A 77 15.98 8.91 1.20
C GLY A 77 15.22 8.37 -0.01
N VAL A 78 15.60 7.17 -0.43
CA VAL A 78 14.86 6.44 -1.48
C VAL A 78 13.54 5.94 -0.92
N LEU A 79 12.46 6.09 -1.68
CA LEU A 79 11.14 5.59 -1.32
C LEU A 79 10.93 4.19 -1.89
N ASP A 80 10.89 3.19 -1.02
CA ASP A 80 10.52 1.81 -1.30
C ASP A 80 9.06 1.53 -0.90
N TRP A 81 8.52 0.42 -1.41
CA TRP A 81 7.16 -0.03 -1.11
C TRP A 81 7.13 -1.49 -0.70
N GLY A 82 6.67 -1.77 0.52
CA GLY A 82 6.35 -3.12 0.97
C GLY A 82 4.94 -3.50 0.54
N CYS A 83 4.81 -4.57 -0.26
CA CYS A 83 3.50 -5.09 -0.64
C CYS A 83 3.00 -6.15 0.34
N SER A 84 1.71 -6.14 0.66
CA SER A 84 1.07 -7.15 1.50
C SER A 84 -0.25 -7.63 0.92
N SER A 85 -0.42 -8.94 0.94
CA SER A 85 -1.70 -9.65 0.86
C SER A 85 -2.13 -10.03 2.28
N GLU A 86 -2.86 -11.13 2.47
CA GLU A 86 -3.06 -11.72 3.80
C GLU A 86 -1.72 -12.11 4.47
N THR A 87 -0.65 -12.28 3.68
CA THR A 87 0.73 -12.45 4.13
C THR A 87 1.65 -11.36 3.55
N ASN A 88 2.87 -11.24 4.10
CA ASN A 88 3.85 -10.22 3.77
C ASN A 88 5.31 -10.68 3.94
N ALA A 89 5.58 -11.96 3.71
CA ALA A 89 6.90 -12.55 3.91
C ALA A 89 7.97 -11.87 3.04
N ALA A 90 7.65 -11.52 1.79
CA ALA A 90 8.55 -10.84 0.86
C ALA A 90 8.94 -9.44 1.37
N ALA A 91 7.98 -8.64 1.82
CA ALA A 91 8.26 -7.32 2.38
C ALA A 91 9.10 -7.42 3.66
N THR A 92 8.78 -8.38 4.53
CA THR A 92 9.54 -8.65 5.75
C THR A 92 10.98 -9.04 5.44
N ALA A 93 11.20 -9.90 4.43
CA ALA A 93 12.54 -10.28 3.98
C ALA A 93 13.35 -9.10 3.40
N GLN A 94 12.66 -8.07 2.88
CA GLN A 94 13.28 -6.82 2.44
C GLN A 94 13.50 -5.80 3.58
N GLY A 95 13.18 -6.18 4.82
CA GLY A 95 13.32 -5.33 6.00
C GLY A 95 12.27 -4.22 6.08
N ILE A 96 11.09 -4.42 5.46
CA ILE A 96 9.98 -3.46 5.51
C ILE A 96 8.91 -3.98 6.47
N THR A 97 8.61 -3.20 7.50
CA THR A 97 7.50 -3.48 8.42
C THR A 97 6.19 -2.99 7.79
N ILE A 98 5.26 -3.91 7.54
CA ILE A 98 3.94 -3.58 6.98
C ILE A 98 3.07 -2.89 8.03
N ALA A 99 2.47 -1.75 7.64
CA ALA A 99 1.59 -0.98 8.52
C ALA A 99 0.20 -1.63 8.67
N THR A 100 -0.36 -2.14 7.58
CA THR A 100 -1.65 -2.83 7.55
C THR A 100 -1.61 -3.89 6.47
N ALA A 101 -1.91 -5.13 6.85
CA ALA A 101 -1.96 -6.24 5.89
C ALA A 101 -3.14 -6.10 4.93
N GLY A 102 -2.97 -6.59 3.71
CA GLY A 102 -4.08 -6.82 2.79
C GLY A 102 -4.91 -8.04 3.21
N SER A 103 -5.88 -8.39 2.38
CA SER A 103 -6.75 -9.55 2.63
C SER A 103 -6.74 -10.59 1.51
N VAL A 104 -6.26 -10.24 0.31
CA VAL A 104 -6.17 -11.21 -0.81
C VAL A 104 -5.46 -12.48 -0.33
N PRO A 105 -6.03 -13.68 -0.58
CA PRO A 105 -5.37 -14.92 -0.19
C PRO A 105 -4.00 -15.03 -0.86
N SER A 106 -2.99 -15.39 -0.08
CA SER A 106 -1.57 -15.44 -0.47
C SER A 106 -1.35 -16.26 -1.74
N ARG A 107 -2.05 -17.39 -1.91
CA ARG A 107 -1.98 -18.22 -3.13
C ARG A 107 -2.42 -17.50 -4.42
N PHE A 108 -3.22 -16.44 -4.32
CA PHE A 108 -3.67 -15.62 -5.43
C PHE A 108 -2.88 -14.30 -5.54
N ALA A 109 -2.06 -13.97 -4.55
CA ALA A 109 -1.23 -12.77 -4.56
C ALA A 109 0.05 -12.96 -5.40
N PRO A 110 0.54 -11.90 -6.06
CA PRO A 110 1.86 -11.89 -6.67
C PRO A 110 2.95 -12.22 -5.65
N ALA A 111 4.06 -12.82 -6.10
CA ALA A 111 5.14 -13.23 -5.21
C ALA A 111 5.69 -12.09 -4.33
N SER A 112 5.73 -10.86 -4.84
CA SER A 112 6.17 -9.67 -4.11
C SER A 112 5.25 -9.24 -2.98
N CYS A 113 4.01 -9.73 -2.97
CA CYS A 113 2.97 -9.40 -2.00
C CYS A 113 2.63 -10.58 -1.08
N ARG A 114 3.32 -11.72 -1.24
CA ARG A 114 3.20 -12.88 -0.35
C ARG A 114 4.14 -12.73 0.84
#